data_AF-A0A329NXA2-F1
#
_entry.id   AF-A0A329NXA2-F1
#
_cell.length_a   1.000
_cell.length_b   1.000
_cell.length_c   1.000
_cell.angle_alpha   90.00
_cell.angle_beta   90.00
_cell.angle_gamma   90.00
#
_symmetry.space_group_name_H-M   'P 1'
#
loop_
_entity.id
_entity.type
_entity.pdbx_description
1 polymer ?
#
loop_
_entity_poly.entity_id
_entity_poly.type
_entity_poly.pdbx_seq_one_letter_code
_entity_poly.pdbx_strand_id
1 'polypeptide(L)' 'MNLYEKEDTLYDIFSPYAILLFNPDPEGFMYKLSDEAPEEAIKASKEWRKISKNLEPIR' A
#
# COMPACT_ATOMS: atom_id res chain seq x y z
N MET A 1 7.43 6.60 15.78
CA MET A 1 6.67 6.72 14.52
C MET A 1 5.20 6.48 14.84
N ASN A 2 4.35 7.46 14.60
CA ASN A 2 2.90 7.30 14.75
C ASN A 2 2.33 6.45 13.60
N LEU A 3 1.06 6.06 13.68
CA LEU A 3 0.45 5.17 12.68
C LEU A 3 0.42 5.79 11.27
N TYR A 4 0.26 7.11 11.17
CA TYR A 4 0.28 7.85 9.90
C TYR A 4 1.68 7.92 9.31
N GLU A 5 2.69 8.28 10.10
CA GLU A 5 4.09 8.28 9.65
C GLU A 5 4.55 6.89 9.17
N LYS A 6 4.05 5.84 9.82
CA LYS A 6 4.31 4.46 9.41
C LYS A 6 3.66 4.13 8.07
N GLU A 7 2.45 4.62 7.87
CA GLU A 7 1.70 4.42 6.64
C GLU A 7 2.36 5.15 5.46
N ASP A 8 2.73 6.41 5.63
CA ASP A 8 3.51 7.18 4.65
C ASP A 8 4.82 6.46 4.28
N THR A 9 5.58 6.03 5.29
CA THR A 9 6.85 5.33 5.07
C THR A 9 6.65 4.04 4.26
N LEU A 10 5.62 3.26 4.58
CA LEU A 10 5.32 2.03 3.84
C LEU A 10 4.87 2.34 2.41
N TYR A 11 4.06 3.38 2.23
CA TYR A 11 3.60 3.84 0.91
C TYR A 11 4.77 4.25 0.02
N ASP A 12 5.71 5.04 0.53
CA ASP A 12 6.90 5.49 -0.20
C ASP A 12 7.75 4.32 -0.71
N ILE A 13 7.82 3.22 0.05
CA ILE A 13 8.61 2.04 -0.33
C ILE A 13 7.98 1.31 -1.53
N PHE A 14 6.66 1.12 -1.55
CA PHE A 14 6.02 0.31 -2.60
C PHE A 14 5.44 1.13 -3.75
N SER A 15 5.14 2.43 -3.56
CA SER A 15 4.47 3.27 -4.55
C SER A 15 5.20 3.36 -5.91
N PRO A 16 6.55 3.32 -6.01
CA PRO A 16 7.22 3.32 -7.32
C PRO A 16 6.92 2.08 -8.16
N TYR A 17 6.46 0.99 -7.50
CA TYR A 17 6.12 -0.28 -8.14
C TYR A 17 4.61 -0.48 -8.27
N ALA A 18 3.79 0.48 -7.83
CA ALA A 18 2.34 0.38 -7.87
C ALA A 18 1.80 0.67 -9.28
N ILE A 19 1.00 -0.25 -9.80
CA ILE A 19 0.25 -0.13 -11.04
C ILE A 19 -1.22 0.10 -10.68
N LEU A 20 -1.76 1.25 -11.07
CA LEU A 20 -3.16 1.59 -10.83
C LEU A 20 -4.09 0.67 -11.62
N LEU A 21 -5.17 0.25 -10.97
CA LEU A 21 -6.21 -0.58 -11.56
C LEU A 21 -7.43 0.27 -11.88
N PHE A 22 -8.15 -0.07 -12.96
CA PHE A 22 -9.44 0.55 -13.28
C PHE A 22 -10.59 0.00 -12.42
N ASN A 23 -10.42 -1.20 -11.89
CA ASN A 23 -11.36 -1.85 -10.96
C ASN A 23 -10.60 -2.26 -9.70
N PRO A 24 -11.25 -2.22 -8.52
CA PRO A 24 -10.61 -2.64 -7.29
C PRO A 24 -10.27 -4.13 -7.33
N ASP A 25 -9.19 -4.48 -6.65
CA ASP A 25 -8.87 -5.88 -6.37
C ASP A 25 -9.89 -6.49 -5.37
N PRO A 26 -9.82 -7.81 -5.10
CA PRO A 26 -10.75 -8.47 -4.17
C PRO A 26 -10.75 -7.90 -2.74
N GLU A 27 -9.72 -7.16 -2.34
CA GLU A 27 -9.62 -6.51 -1.04
C GLU A 27 -10.07 -5.04 -1.07
N GLY A 28 -10.48 -4.51 -2.23
CA GLY A 28 -10.95 -3.13 -2.40
C GLY A 28 -9.87 -2.13 -2.79
N PHE A 29 -8.63 -2.57 -3.06
CA PHE A 29 -7.53 -1.66 -3.41
C PHE A 29 -7.44 -1.41 -4.92
N MET A 30 -7.21 -0.15 -5.31
CA MET A 30 -7.12 0.30 -6.71
C MET A 30 -5.71 0.18 -7.31
N TYR A 31 -4.89 -0.73 -6.80
CA TYR A 31 -3.53 -0.94 -7.30
C TYR A 31 -3.10 -2.40 -7.16
N LYS A 32 -2.17 -2.81 -8.02
CA LYS A 32 -1.34 -4.01 -7.85
C LYS A 32 0.13 -3.62 -7.89
N LEU A 33 1.03 -4.51 -7.46
CA LEU A 33 2.46 -4.30 -7.67
C LEU A 33 2.90 -4.81 -9.05
N SER A 34 3.92 -4.19 -9.63
CA SER A 34 4.65 -4.70 -10.79
C SER A 34 5.23 -6.08 -10.49
N ASP A 35 5.33 -6.94 -11.51
CA ASP A 35 5.95 -8.27 -11.41
C ASP A 35 7.46 -8.18 -11.08
N GLU A 36 8.08 -7.01 -11.30
CA GLU A 36 9.48 -6.71 -10.97
C GLU A 36 9.68 -6.11 -9.57
N ALA A 37 8.60 -5.98 -8.78
CA ALA A 37 8.69 -5.37 -7.46
C ALA A 37 9.63 -6.17 -6.53
N PRO A 38 10.59 -5.52 -5.85
CA PRO A 38 11.48 -6.20 -4.92
C PRO A 38 10.69 -6.73 -3.71
N GLU A 39 11.26 -7.73 -3.02
CA GLU A 39 10.62 -8.35 -1.86
C GLU A 39 10.27 -7.33 -0.76
N GLU A 40 11.08 -6.27 -0.62
CA GLU A 40 10.84 -5.16 0.29
C GLU A 40 9.54 -4.40 -0.03
N ALA A 41 9.30 -4.05 -1.29
CA ALA A 41 8.05 -3.41 -1.72
C ALA A 41 6.83 -4.33 -1.53
N ILE A 42 6.99 -5.63 -1.75
CA ILE A 42 5.93 -6.62 -1.51
C ILE A 42 5.57 -6.68 -0.02
N LYS A 43 6.57 -6.69 0.87
CA LYS A 43 6.37 -6.67 2.32
C LYS A 43 5.72 -5.38 2.77
N ALA A 44 6.21 -4.24 2.28
CA ALA A 44 5.69 -2.92 2.61
C ALA A 44 4.21 -2.78 2.21
N SER A 45 3.85 -3.17 0.98
CA SER A 45 2.47 -3.15 0.50
C SER A 45 1.53 -4.03 1.35
N LYS A 46 1.97 -5.24 1.72
CA LYS A 46 1.17 -6.13 2.59
C LYS A 46 0.94 -5.53 3.98
N GLU A 47 1.95 -4.87 4.54
CA GLU A 47 1.82 -4.22 5.85
C GLU A 47 0.96 -2.96 5.76
N TRP A 48 1.16 -2.14 4.74
CA TRP A 48 0.37 -0.95 4.45
C TRP A 48 -1.13 -1.30 4.36
N ARG A 49 -1.49 -2.33 3.59
CA ARG A 49 -2.87 -2.81 3.46
C ARG A 49 -3.52 -3.29 4.77
N LYS A 50 -2.72 -3.76 5.72
CA LYS A 50 -3.22 -4.17 7.05
C LYS A 50 -3.50 -2.98 7.94
N ILE A 51 -2.67 -1.94 7.87
CA ILE A 51 -2.81 -0.76 8.74
C ILE A 51 -3.79 0.26 8.17
N SER A 52 -3.89 0.41 6.85
CA SER A 52 -4.77 1.39 6.19
C SER A 52 -6.25 1.14 6.47
N LYS A 53 -6.63 -0.12 6.72
CA LYS A 53 -7.99 -0.49 7.17
C LYS A 53 -8.35 0.06 8.56
N ASN A 54 -7.35 0.39 9.38
CA ASN A 54 -7.52 0.90 10.74
C ASN A 54 -7.33 2.42 10.84
N LEU A 55 -6.92 3.08 9.74
CA LEU A 55 -6.86 4.52 9.68
C LEU A 55 -8.26 5.06 9.43
N GLU A 56 -8.68 6.04 10.22
CA GLU A 56 -9.91 6.77 9.91
C GLU A 56 -9.73 7.45 8.54
N PRO A 57 -10.77 7.49 7.69
CA PRO A 57 -10.70 8.27 6.46
C PRO A 57 -10.35 9.71 6.84
N ILE A 58 -9.25 10.23 6.28
CA ILE A 58 -8.82 11.61 6.48
C ILE A 58 -10.03 12.51 6.12
N ARG A 59 -10.54 13.23 7.12
CA ARG A 59 -11.72 14.12 7.01
C ARG A 59 -11.37 15.42 6.31
#